data_AF-A0A813KEK1-F1
#
_entry.id   AF-A0A813KEK1-F1
#
_cell.length_a   1.000
_cell.length_b   1.000
_cell.length_c   1.000
_cell.angle_alpha   90.00
_cell.angle_beta   90.00
_cell.angle_gamma   90.00
#
_symmetry.space_group_name_H-M   'P 1'
#
loop_
_entity.id
_entity.type
_entity.pdbx_description
1 polymer ?
#
loop_
_entity_poly.entity_id
_entity_poly.type
_entity_poly.pdbx_seq_one_letter_code
_entity_poly.pdbx_strand_id
1 'polypeptide(L)'
;MMPVGQVPLQRIATAWRRSGRLARLGPLQRGQDLNSAARKAVAARFASSKSGAERNNSSLASREHAQSSGDSFAENARRMQHAPGAGAAEGLEKVAAATPAKTGATRSNYEEWMVNLRGEDEWLASPRKADWFTGKAPVPGVCPGVSAVDGSIKPLPMPHLHKVTRKETQDYFDNSWTIVETLFAGFASEEAFYRPPVHGLRHPQIFYYGHTPCLYVNKLIVAGILKEPVDAYLESIFEVGVDEMLWDDMHKNDMVWPTVAEVREYRRKVYKVVSEVIANHPGLDDKGGESPVSVGWDHPMWALFMGFEHEAIHLETSSVLFRETPVHLMQVPQAWPKLHPTSERPKGNSHPQEVEDFPMNEMLPVAGCAVELGKPRDYPSYGWDNEYGHRKVQVPDFSASKYMITNGEFWHFISAGGYRTEKYWAEDGWAWRKYRNMKWPFFWEP
;
A
#
# COMPACT_ATOMS: atom_id res chain seq x y z
N MET A 1 46.58 -25.61 19.04
CA MET A 1 47.34 -24.35 19.09
C MET A 1 47.13 -23.60 17.78
N MET A 2 46.85 -22.29 17.83
CA MET A 2 46.90 -21.34 16.70
C MET A 2 45.88 -21.57 15.55
N PRO A 3 45.49 -20.50 14.81
CA PRO A 3 44.05 -20.23 14.63
C PRO A 3 43.52 -20.16 13.19
N VAL A 4 42.19 -20.20 13.06
CA VAL A 4 41.45 -19.92 11.82
C VAL A 4 41.27 -18.41 11.65
N GLY A 5 41.54 -17.90 10.44
CA GLY A 5 41.54 -16.46 10.16
C GLY A 5 40.14 -15.83 10.06
N GLN A 6 40.04 -14.57 10.47
CA GLN A 6 38.85 -13.73 10.30
C GLN A 6 38.73 -13.24 8.85
N VAL A 7 37.51 -13.26 8.29
CA VAL A 7 37.14 -12.52 7.07
C VAL A 7 36.12 -11.44 7.44
N PRO A 8 36.34 -10.15 7.13
CA PRO A 8 35.43 -9.09 7.58
C PRO A 8 34.06 -9.07 6.89
N LEU A 9 33.00 -8.95 7.70
CA LEU A 9 31.61 -8.73 7.28
C LEU A 9 31.39 -7.30 6.74
N GLN A 10 31.81 -7.03 5.48
CA GLN A 10 31.39 -5.83 4.74
C GLN A 10 31.28 -6.11 3.22
N ARG A 11 30.17 -6.70 2.75
CA ARG A 11 29.80 -6.70 1.31
C ARG A 11 28.37 -7.14 0.92
N ILE A 12 27.34 -6.79 1.70
CA ILE A 12 25.93 -6.93 1.27
C ILE A 12 25.18 -5.59 1.45
N ALA A 13 25.56 -4.59 0.66
CA ALA A 13 24.86 -3.28 0.59
C ALA A 13 25.16 -2.51 -0.72
N THR A 14 25.55 -3.19 -1.81
CA THR A 14 26.04 -2.50 -3.03
C THR A 14 25.62 -3.13 -4.36
N ALA A 15 24.70 -4.09 -4.35
CA ALA A 15 24.10 -4.64 -5.57
C ALA A 15 23.03 -3.70 -6.20
N TRP A 16 22.39 -2.85 -5.40
CA TRP A 16 21.26 -1.99 -5.81
C TRP A 16 21.63 -0.63 -6.43
N ARG A 17 22.91 -0.36 -6.75
CA ARG A 17 23.36 0.93 -7.33
C ARG A 17 24.08 0.83 -8.69
N ARG A 18 23.92 -0.28 -9.43
CA ARG A 18 24.60 -0.48 -10.74
C ARG A 18 23.72 -0.76 -11.97
N SER A 19 22.43 -1.03 -11.83
CA SER A 19 21.49 -1.16 -12.96
C SER A 19 20.98 0.18 -13.50
N GLY A 20 20.90 1.23 -12.67
CA GLY A 20 20.32 2.53 -13.03
C GLY A 20 21.24 3.52 -13.77
N ARG A 21 22.25 3.07 -14.53
CA ARG A 21 23.12 3.98 -15.30
C ARG A 21 23.08 3.66 -16.80
N LEU A 22 22.34 4.50 -17.54
CA LEU A 22 22.41 4.60 -19.01
C LEU A 22 23.88 4.66 -19.46
N ALA A 23 24.32 3.64 -20.18
CA ALA A 23 25.63 3.63 -20.82
C ALA A 23 25.64 4.68 -21.95
N ARG A 24 26.58 5.64 -21.88
CA ARG A 24 26.86 6.52 -23.01
C ARG A 24 27.51 5.69 -24.12
N LEU A 25 26.74 5.30 -25.13
CA LEU A 25 27.27 4.67 -26.33
C LEU A 25 27.94 5.73 -27.21
N GLY A 26 29.21 5.49 -27.55
CA GLY A 26 29.91 6.19 -28.62
C GLY A 26 29.38 5.76 -30.00
N PRO A 27 29.63 6.54 -31.07
CA PRO A 27 28.92 6.35 -32.33
C PRO A 27 29.54 5.23 -33.19
N LEU A 28 28.74 4.20 -33.49
CA LEU A 28 29.04 3.26 -34.57
C LEU A 28 27.83 3.06 -35.48
N GLN A 29 27.99 3.60 -36.70
CA GLN A 29 27.45 3.25 -38.01
C GLN A 29 25.97 2.87 -38.23
N ARG A 30 25.47 3.30 -39.38
CA ARG A 30 24.06 3.26 -39.80
C ARG A 30 23.66 1.85 -40.28
N GLY A 31 22.46 1.42 -39.89
CA GLY A 31 21.72 0.31 -40.49
C GLY A 31 20.22 0.63 -40.46
N GLN A 32 19.57 0.50 -41.62
CA GLN A 32 18.12 0.65 -41.86
C GLN A 32 17.33 -0.52 -41.22
N ASP A 33 16.02 -0.52 -40.97
CA ASP A 33 14.94 0.47 -41.06
C ASP A 33 13.74 0.02 -40.17
N LEU A 34 12.62 0.76 -40.18
CA LEU A 34 11.32 0.45 -39.52
C LEU A 34 11.31 0.63 -37.98
N ASN A 35 10.28 1.19 -37.32
CA ASN A 35 8.93 1.56 -37.74
C ASN A 35 8.56 2.96 -37.18
N SER A 36 8.14 3.90 -38.03
CA SER A 36 8.04 5.34 -37.66
C SER A 36 6.73 5.78 -37.00
N ALA A 37 5.73 4.88 -36.87
CA ALA A 37 4.43 5.20 -36.29
C ALA A 37 4.50 5.52 -34.78
N ALA A 38 5.23 4.71 -34.00
CA ALA A 38 5.28 4.83 -32.54
C ALA A 38 5.85 6.18 -32.05
N ARG A 39 6.86 6.72 -32.75
CA ARG A 39 7.47 8.01 -32.39
C ARG A 39 6.53 9.22 -32.61
N LYS A 40 5.60 9.14 -33.57
CA LYS A 40 4.60 10.21 -33.80
C LYS A 40 3.52 10.23 -32.71
N ALA A 41 3.09 9.08 -32.20
CA ALA A 41 2.11 8.99 -31.12
C ALA A 41 2.64 9.59 -29.81
N VAL A 42 3.91 9.30 -29.46
CA VAL A 42 4.56 9.85 -28.25
C VAL A 42 4.76 11.37 -28.36
N ALA A 43 5.21 11.87 -29.53
CA ALA A 43 5.40 13.31 -29.73
C ALA A 43 4.08 14.11 -29.68
N ALA A 44 2.98 13.55 -30.17
CA ALA A 44 1.66 14.20 -30.14
C ALA A 44 1.12 14.39 -28.70
N ARG A 45 1.29 13.39 -27.82
CA ARG A 45 0.88 13.50 -26.40
C ARG A 45 1.76 14.45 -25.57
N PHE A 46 3.01 14.70 -25.97
CA PHE A 46 3.91 15.65 -25.30
C PHE A 46 3.70 17.12 -25.71
N ALA A 47 3.00 17.40 -26.81
CA ALA A 47 2.77 18.75 -27.30
C ALA A 47 1.62 19.47 -26.57
N SER A 48 0.62 18.72 -26.07
CA SER A 48 -0.56 19.29 -25.41
C SER A 48 -0.36 19.63 -23.93
N SER A 49 0.64 19.04 -23.25
CA SER A 49 0.90 19.30 -21.82
C SER A 49 1.83 20.48 -21.54
N LYS A 50 2.57 20.98 -22.55
CA LYS A 50 3.58 22.04 -22.35
C LYS A 50 3.05 23.46 -22.21
N SER A 51 1.81 23.75 -22.61
CA SER A 51 1.24 25.11 -22.56
C SER A 51 0.86 25.60 -21.16
N GLY A 52 0.86 24.72 -20.14
CA GLY A 52 0.56 25.09 -18.74
C GLY A 52 1.75 25.36 -17.84
N ALA A 53 2.94 24.80 -18.14
CA ALA A 53 4.03 24.65 -17.16
C ALA A 53 5.06 25.79 -17.11
N GLU A 54 5.11 26.70 -18.11
CA GLU A 54 6.18 27.70 -18.24
C GLU A 54 5.96 29.01 -17.44
N ARG A 55 5.30 28.95 -16.26
CA ARG A 55 5.06 30.16 -15.44
C ARG A 55 5.63 30.19 -14.02
N ASN A 56 6.14 29.08 -13.47
CA ASN A 56 6.70 29.02 -12.11
C ASN A 56 8.10 28.40 -12.08
N ASN A 57 9.12 29.10 -12.60
CA ASN A 57 10.51 28.65 -12.49
C ASN A 57 11.48 29.80 -12.13
N SER A 58 11.37 30.28 -10.89
CA SER A 58 12.25 31.33 -10.33
C SER A 58 12.44 31.22 -8.80
N SER A 59 12.88 30.06 -8.32
CA SER A 59 13.33 29.91 -6.91
C SER A 59 14.43 28.87 -6.64
N LEU A 60 14.90 28.11 -7.63
CA LEU A 60 15.87 27.02 -7.45
C LEU A 60 17.35 27.44 -7.30
N ALA A 61 17.63 28.69 -6.92
CA ALA A 61 18.97 29.27 -6.86
C ALA A 61 19.36 29.82 -5.47
N SER A 62 18.95 29.14 -4.38
CA SER A 62 19.59 29.30 -3.06
C SER A 62 19.14 28.21 -2.07
N ARG A 63 20.01 27.22 -1.79
CA ARG A 63 20.13 26.43 -0.54
C ARG A 63 21.12 25.27 -0.67
N GLU A 64 22.40 25.59 -0.86
CA GLU A 64 23.48 24.70 -0.42
C GLU A 64 24.07 25.28 0.88
N HIS A 65 23.66 24.73 2.03
CA HIS A 65 24.26 24.82 3.39
C HIS A 65 23.14 24.86 4.46
N ALA A 66 22.86 23.70 5.07
CA ALA A 66 22.22 23.57 6.39
C ALA A 66 22.32 22.10 6.88
N GLN A 67 23.52 21.67 7.27
CA GLN A 67 23.65 20.58 8.24
C GLN A 67 23.63 21.19 9.64
N SER A 68 23.09 20.43 10.61
CA SER A 68 22.77 20.79 12.01
C SER A 68 21.61 21.78 12.23
N SER A 69 20.52 21.28 12.84
CA SER A 69 19.37 22.05 13.31
C SER A 69 18.75 21.39 14.55
N GLY A 70 19.51 21.34 15.65
CA GLY A 70 18.98 20.93 16.97
C GLY A 70 18.35 22.09 17.76
N ASP A 71 18.78 23.33 17.48
CA ASP A 71 18.54 24.46 18.40
C ASP A 71 17.48 25.48 17.94
N SER A 72 16.91 25.37 16.74
CA SER A 72 16.02 26.41 16.18
C SER A 72 14.57 26.40 16.70
N PHE A 73 14.19 25.43 17.52
CA PHE A 73 12.82 25.33 18.06
C PHE A 73 12.55 26.23 19.28
N ALA A 74 13.58 26.65 20.01
CA ALA A 74 13.43 27.45 21.24
C ALA A 74 13.23 28.96 20.99
N GLU A 75 13.67 29.48 19.85
CA GLU A 75 13.77 30.93 19.63
C GLU A 75 12.48 31.58 19.10
N ASN A 76 11.70 30.86 18.27
CA ASN A 76 10.42 31.36 17.76
C ASN A 76 9.33 31.48 18.84
N ALA A 77 9.41 30.71 19.93
CA ALA A 77 8.44 30.76 21.03
C ALA A 77 8.55 32.03 21.90
N ARG A 78 9.68 32.76 21.85
CA ARG A 78 9.91 33.96 22.68
C ARG A 78 9.51 35.29 22.01
N ARG A 79 9.06 35.28 20.76
CA ARG A 79 8.73 36.50 19.99
C ARG A 79 7.26 36.94 20.00
N MET A 80 6.39 36.30 20.80
CA MET A 80 4.95 36.60 20.86
C MET A 80 4.44 37.13 22.21
N GLN A 81 5.30 37.76 23.02
CA GLN A 81 4.89 38.46 24.25
C GLN A 81 5.60 39.82 24.34
N HIS A 82 4.85 40.88 24.73
CA HIS A 82 5.16 42.33 24.62
C HIS A 82 5.03 42.88 23.16
N ALA A 83 4.45 44.06 22.85
CA ALA A 83 3.89 45.19 23.64
C ALA A 83 2.75 45.93 22.83
N PRO A 84 2.06 46.98 23.35
CA PRO A 84 0.76 47.46 22.84
C PRO A 84 0.74 48.86 22.14
N GLY A 85 -0.41 49.21 21.52
CA GLY A 85 -1.02 50.56 21.67
C GLY A 85 -1.11 51.55 20.47
N ALA A 86 -2.34 51.74 19.97
CA ALA A 86 -3.00 52.98 19.47
C ALA A 86 -2.32 54.01 18.51
N GLY A 87 -3.11 54.50 17.53
CA GLY A 87 -2.84 55.69 16.69
C GLY A 87 -3.84 55.81 15.53
N ALA A 88 -4.27 57.01 15.12
CA ALA A 88 -5.46 57.21 14.26
C ALA A 88 -5.30 58.24 13.11
N ALA A 89 -6.28 58.20 12.19
CA ALA A 89 -6.83 59.28 11.35
C ALA A 89 -6.20 59.65 9.97
N GLU A 90 -7.10 59.55 8.96
CA GLU A 90 -7.37 60.46 7.82
C GLU A 90 -6.46 60.56 6.57
N GLY A 91 -7.14 60.60 5.41
CA GLY A 91 -6.56 60.72 4.06
C GLY A 91 -7.52 60.26 2.95
N LEU A 92 -8.50 61.09 2.59
CA LEU A 92 -9.48 60.85 1.52
C LEU A 92 -9.16 61.70 0.27
N GLU A 93 -9.17 61.09 -0.94
CA GLU A 93 -10.09 61.43 -2.06
C GLU A 93 -9.68 60.81 -3.42
N LYS A 94 -10.67 60.18 -4.11
CA LYS A 94 -10.91 60.07 -5.58
C LYS A 94 -9.77 59.44 -6.45
N VAL A 95 -9.97 58.55 -7.43
CA VAL A 95 -10.91 58.42 -8.59
C VAL A 95 -10.83 56.92 -9.02
N ALA A 96 -11.81 56.16 -9.59
CA ALA A 96 -13.18 56.37 -10.10
C ALA A 96 -14.09 55.15 -9.70
N ALA A 97 -15.25 54.98 -10.34
CA ALA A 97 -16.17 53.86 -10.15
C ALA A 97 -15.98 52.71 -11.16
N ALA A 98 -16.06 51.47 -10.68
CA ALA A 98 -16.41 50.28 -11.46
C ALA A 98 -17.37 49.40 -10.64
N THR A 99 -18.45 48.98 -11.31
CA THR A 99 -19.59 48.11 -10.94
C THR A 99 -19.37 47.10 -9.79
N PRO A 100 -20.36 46.88 -8.88
CA PRO A 100 -20.16 46.14 -7.64
C PRO A 100 -19.68 44.70 -7.83
N ALA A 101 -18.71 44.32 -7.00
CA ALA A 101 -18.23 42.96 -6.89
C ALA A 101 -19.38 42.00 -6.53
N LYS A 102 -19.65 41.03 -7.40
CA LYS A 102 -20.23 39.76 -6.93
C LYS A 102 -19.18 39.08 -6.08
N THR A 103 -19.48 38.96 -4.79
CA THR A 103 -18.71 38.23 -3.78
C THR A 103 -18.13 36.93 -4.34
N GLY A 104 -16.81 36.74 -4.18
CA GLY A 104 -16.10 35.58 -4.70
C GLY A 104 -16.58 34.27 -4.09
N ALA A 105 -17.50 33.59 -4.78
CA ALA A 105 -17.93 32.22 -4.50
C ALA A 105 -17.28 31.24 -5.49
N THR A 106 -15.98 31.39 -5.71
CA THR A 106 -15.12 30.44 -6.45
C THR A 106 -14.06 29.84 -5.53
N ARG A 107 -14.52 29.21 -4.44
CA ARG A 107 -13.78 28.09 -3.86
C ARG A 107 -14.14 26.85 -4.68
N SER A 108 -13.41 26.61 -5.75
CA SER A 108 -13.43 25.30 -6.41
C SER A 108 -12.88 24.28 -5.43
N ASN A 109 -13.68 23.30 -5.04
CA ASN A 109 -13.24 22.13 -4.25
C ASN A 109 -12.40 21.16 -5.12
N TYR A 110 -11.52 21.70 -5.96
CA TYR A 110 -10.71 20.95 -6.91
C TYR A 110 -9.36 20.66 -6.28
N GLU A 111 -9.13 19.39 -5.97
CA GLU A 111 -7.85 18.87 -5.49
C GLU A 111 -7.04 18.38 -6.70
N GLU A 112 -5.71 18.46 -6.67
CA GLU A 112 -4.87 18.21 -7.86
C GLU A 112 -5.03 16.78 -8.43
N TRP A 113 -5.25 15.79 -7.57
CA TRP A 113 -5.52 14.40 -7.97
C TRP A 113 -6.81 14.24 -8.79
N MET A 114 -7.76 15.19 -8.73
CA MET A 114 -9.01 15.16 -9.50
C MET A 114 -8.76 15.30 -11.03
N VAL A 115 -7.53 15.61 -11.45
CA VAL A 115 -7.08 15.48 -12.84
C VAL A 115 -7.18 14.04 -13.37
N ASN A 116 -7.40 13.06 -12.50
CA ASN A 116 -7.57 11.65 -12.85
C ASN A 116 -9.02 11.24 -13.15
N LEU A 117 -10.01 12.08 -12.78
CA LEU A 117 -11.41 11.83 -13.11
C LEU A 117 -11.64 12.04 -14.62
N ARG A 118 -12.32 11.08 -15.26
CA ARG A 118 -12.68 11.04 -16.70
C ARG A 118 -14.19 11.16 -16.91
N GLY A 119 -15.00 10.68 -15.95
CA GLY A 119 -16.44 10.52 -16.11
C GLY A 119 -16.83 9.31 -16.97
N GLU A 120 -15.92 8.35 -17.13
CA GLU A 120 -16.10 7.13 -17.95
C GLU A 120 -16.34 5.89 -17.06
N ASP A 121 -17.08 6.07 -15.96
CA ASP A 121 -17.14 5.13 -14.84
C ASP A 121 -18.54 4.59 -14.49
N GLU A 122 -19.57 4.82 -15.32
CA GLU A 122 -20.93 4.27 -15.11
C GLU A 122 -20.94 2.75 -14.89
N TRP A 123 -20.01 2.02 -15.51
CA TRP A 123 -19.81 0.58 -15.35
C TRP A 123 -19.25 0.17 -13.96
N LEU A 124 -18.69 1.13 -13.21
CA LEU A 124 -18.27 0.96 -11.81
C LEU A 124 -19.39 1.25 -10.81
N ALA A 125 -20.47 1.94 -11.21
CA ALA A 125 -21.59 2.29 -10.33
C ALA A 125 -22.54 1.13 -9.98
N SER A 126 -22.37 -0.03 -10.62
CA SER A 126 -23.17 -1.24 -10.36
C SER A 126 -22.34 -2.37 -9.73
N PRO A 127 -23.00 -3.34 -9.07
CA PRO A 127 -22.38 -4.60 -8.65
C PRO A 127 -21.64 -5.26 -9.82
N ARG A 128 -20.39 -5.69 -9.57
CA ARG A 128 -19.50 -6.19 -10.62
C ARG A 128 -20.03 -7.48 -11.26
N LYS A 129 -20.11 -7.47 -12.59
CA LYS A 129 -20.41 -8.63 -13.45
C LYS A 129 -19.21 -9.57 -13.54
N ALA A 130 -19.41 -10.79 -14.06
CA ALA A 130 -18.36 -11.81 -14.22
C ALA A 130 -17.13 -11.29 -14.99
N ASP A 131 -17.36 -10.74 -16.20
CA ASP A 131 -17.08 -9.32 -16.40
C ASP A 131 -15.75 -8.79 -15.83
N TRP A 132 -15.89 -8.14 -14.67
CA TRP A 132 -14.87 -7.46 -13.89
C TRP A 132 -13.62 -8.30 -13.66
N PHE A 133 -13.80 -9.57 -13.31
CA PHE A 133 -12.71 -10.45 -12.90
C PHE A 133 -11.83 -10.78 -14.11
N THR A 134 -10.54 -10.52 -13.97
CA THR A 134 -9.55 -10.73 -15.04
C THR A 134 -8.97 -12.15 -15.01
N GLY A 135 -9.09 -12.81 -13.85
CA GLY A 135 -8.91 -14.24 -13.67
C GLY A 135 -10.24 -14.98 -13.54
N LYS A 136 -10.36 -15.88 -12.55
CA LYS A 136 -11.62 -16.55 -12.22
C LYS A 136 -12.57 -15.59 -11.48
N ALA A 137 -13.87 -15.74 -11.69
CA ALA A 137 -14.88 -15.05 -10.89
C ALA A 137 -15.13 -15.80 -9.57
N PRO A 138 -15.50 -15.12 -8.46
CA PRO A 138 -15.75 -15.72 -7.15
C PRO A 138 -17.10 -16.46 -7.12
N VAL A 139 -17.18 -17.55 -7.88
CA VAL A 139 -18.36 -18.42 -8.01
C VAL A 139 -18.03 -19.80 -7.44
N PRO A 140 -18.91 -20.40 -6.59
CA PRO A 140 -18.70 -21.74 -6.05
C PRO A 140 -18.44 -22.77 -7.16
N GLY A 141 -17.41 -23.61 -6.99
CA GLY A 141 -17.00 -24.60 -7.99
C GLY A 141 -16.23 -24.05 -9.19
N VAL A 142 -16.09 -22.72 -9.33
CA VAL A 142 -15.26 -22.07 -10.36
C VAL A 142 -13.94 -21.64 -9.76
N CYS A 143 -13.96 -20.69 -8.82
CA CYS A 143 -12.78 -20.22 -8.11
C CYS A 143 -12.58 -21.02 -6.80
N PRO A 144 -11.36 -21.51 -6.52
CA PRO A 144 -11.02 -22.12 -5.23
C PRO A 144 -11.26 -21.16 -4.06
N GLY A 145 -11.60 -21.71 -2.89
CA GLY A 145 -11.86 -20.94 -1.67
C GLY A 145 -13.21 -20.21 -1.62
N VAL A 146 -14.07 -20.33 -2.65
CA VAL A 146 -15.43 -19.78 -2.63
C VAL A 146 -16.40 -20.76 -1.94
N SER A 147 -17.06 -20.29 -0.90
CA SER A 147 -18.06 -21.00 -0.10
C SER A 147 -19.34 -21.28 -0.88
N ALA A 148 -19.72 -22.55 -0.99
CA ALA A 148 -21.00 -22.96 -1.57
C ALA A 148 -22.23 -22.62 -0.69
N VAL A 149 -22.02 -22.20 0.56
CA VAL A 149 -23.11 -21.90 1.53
C VAL A 149 -23.55 -20.44 1.46
N ASP A 150 -22.59 -19.51 1.44
CA ASP A 150 -22.85 -18.07 1.54
C ASP A 150 -22.25 -17.23 0.40
N GLY A 151 -21.52 -17.87 -0.53
CA GLY A 151 -20.84 -17.23 -1.66
C GLY A 151 -19.57 -16.47 -1.29
N SER A 152 -19.15 -16.44 -0.02
CA SER A 152 -17.94 -15.72 0.40
C SER A 152 -16.67 -16.40 -0.11
N ILE A 153 -15.69 -15.61 -0.58
CA ILE A 153 -14.35 -16.10 -0.89
C ILE A 153 -13.44 -15.98 0.33
N LYS A 154 -12.62 -17.01 0.58
CA LYS A 154 -11.65 -17.07 1.68
C LYS A 154 -10.27 -17.44 1.14
N PRO A 155 -9.18 -16.95 1.77
CA PRO A 155 -7.83 -17.37 1.42
C PRO A 155 -7.67 -18.87 1.63
N LEU A 156 -7.03 -19.54 0.68
CA LEU A 156 -6.57 -20.91 0.86
C LEU A 156 -5.43 -20.99 1.89
N PRO A 157 -5.22 -22.15 2.55
CA PRO A 157 -4.00 -22.40 3.29
C PRO A 157 -2.77 -22.33 2.37
N MET A 158 -1.65 -21.80 2.88
CA MET A 158 -0.39 -21.74 2.13
C MET A 158 0.07 -23.15 1.69
N PRO A 159 0.46 -23.37 0.42
CA PRO A 159 0.86 -24.69 -0.05
C PRO A 159 2.14 -25.23 0.61
N HIS A 160 2.22 -26.55 0.77
CA HIS A 160 3.38 -27.23 1.36
C HIS A 160 4.49 -27.40 0.30
N LEU A 161 5.37 -26.41 0.18
CA LEU A 161 6.27 -26.22 -0.97
C LEU A 161 7.24 -27.37 -1.27
N HIS A 162 7.55 -28.26 -0.31
CA HIS A 162 8.38 -29.45 -0.60
C HIS A 162 7.67 -30.56 -1.41
N LYS A 163 6.36 -30.44 -1.62
CA LYS A 163 5.52 -31.41 -2.33
C LYS A 163 4.30 -30.73 -2.96
N VAL A 164 4.50 -29.56 -3.55
CA VAL A 164 3.43 -28.78 -4.16
C VAL A 164 3.14 -29.29 -5.58
N THR A 165 1.86 -29.45 -5.91
CA THR A 165 1.42 -29.80 -7.27
C THR A 165 1.23 -28.54 -8.12
N ARG A 166 1.23 -28.72 -9.45
CA ARG A 166 0.90 -27.68 -10.41
C ARG A 166 -0.54 -27.18 -10.19
N LYS A 167 -1.45 -28.10 -9.84
CA LYS A 167 -2.85 -27.78 -9.50
C LYS A 167 -2.95 -26.91 -8.25
N GLU A 168 -2.29 -27.26 -7.14
CA GLU A 168 -2.31 -26.42 -5.93
C GLU A 168 -1.70 -25.04 -6.20
N THR A 169 -0.64 -24.97 -7.02
CA THR A 169 -0.03 -23.69 -7.41
C THR A 169 -1.02 -22.80 -8.19
N GLN A 170 -1.75 -23.37 -9.16
CA GLN A 170 -2.78 -22.63 -9.91
C GLN A 170 -3.97 -22.26 -9.01
N ASP A 171 -4.45 -23.19 -8.18
CA ASP A 171 -5.60 -22.93 -7.32
C ASP A 171 -5.30 -21.82 -6.30
N TYR A 172 -4.07 -21.76 -5.80
CA TYR A 172 -3.61 -20.70 -4.89
C TYR A 172 -3.49 -19.36 -5.60
N PHE A 173 -2.92 -19.32 -6.82
CA PHE A 173 -2.89 -18.11 -7.63
C PHE A 173 -4.28 -17.58 -7.95
N ASP A 174 -5.17 -18.45 -8.45
CA ASP A 174 -6.55 -18.11 -8.77
C ASP A 174 -7.28 -17.51 -7.57
N ASN A 175 -7.11 -18.11 -6.39
CA ASN A 175 -7.72 -17.65 -5.16
C ASN A 175 -7.19 -16.27 -4.74
N SER A 176 -5.88 -16.10 -4.60
CA SER A 176 -5.26 -14.82 -4.19
C SER A 176 -5.64 -13.67 -5.12
N TRP A 177 -5.55 -13.91 -6.44
CA TRP A 177 -5.92 -12.93 -7.46
C TRP A 177 -7.40 -12.54 -7.37
N THR A 178 -8.28 -13.54 -7.24
CA THR A 178 -9.74 -13.31 -7.18
C THR A 178 -10.13 -12.60 -5.87
N ILE A 179 -9.44 -12.82 -4.76
CA ILE A 179 -9.69 -12.12 -3.49
C ILE A 179 -9.36 -10.63 -3.63
N VAL A 180 -8.23 -10.25 -4.25
CA VAL A 180 -7.91 -8.83 -4.51
C VAL A 180 -8.93 -8.20 -5.44
N GLU A 181 -9.30 -8.85 -6.55
CA GLU A 181 -10.32 -8.31 -7.44
C GLU A 181 -11.71 -8.25 -6.79
N THR A 182 -11.99 -9.13 -5.81
CA THR A 182 -13.19 -9.09 -4.97
C THR A 182 -13.16 -7.93 -3.98
N LEU A 183 -12.00 -7.54 -3.44
CA LEU A 183 -11.85 -6.31 -2.66
C LEU A 183 -12.13 -5.09 -3.55
N PHE A 184 -11.43 -4.95 -4.68
CA PHE A 184 -11.58 -3.81 -5.61
C PHE A 184 -12.95 -3.74 -6.33
N ALA A 185 -13.71 -4.84 -6.35
CA ALA A 185 -15.13 -4.81 -6.73
C ALA A 185 -15.99 -3.95 -5.78
N GLY A 186 -15.51 -3.67 -4.57
CA GLY A 186 -16.20 -2.87 -3.55
C GLY A 186 -16.18 -1.35 -3.77
N PHE A 187 -15.53 -0.85 -4.82
CA PHE A 187 -15.63 0.56 -5.20
C PHE A 187 -16.83 0.81 -6.14
N ALA A 188 -17.48 1.97 -5.98
CA ALA A 188 -18.68 2.36 -6.74
C ALA A 188 -18.40 3.40 -7.85
N SER A 189 -17.17 3.90 -7.98
CA SER A 189 -16.78 4.91 -8.97
C SER A 189 -15.27 4.86 -9.23
N GLU A 190 -14.79 5.57 -10.24
CA GLU A 190 -13.35 5.73 -10.48
C GLU A 190 -12.70 6.64 -9.43
N GLU A 191 -13.46 7.56 -8.81
CA GLU A 191 -12.96 8.45 -7.75
C GLU A 191 -12.32 7.67 -6.60
N ALA A 192 -12.93 6.54 -6.21
CA ALA A 192 -12.40 5.68 -5.17
C ALA A 192 -11.01 5.08 -5.49
N PHE A 193 -10.67 4.95 -6.78
CA PHE A 193 -9.37 4.48 -7.22
C PHE A 193 -8.31 5.60 -7.17
N TYR A 194 -8.67 6.85 -7.43
CA TYR A 194 -7.70 7.96 -7.53
C TYR A 194 -7.63 8.86 -6.29
N ARG A 195 -8.63 8.86 -5.42
CA ARG A 195 -8.64 9.65 -4.19
C ARG A 195 -7.53 9.16 -3.26
N PRO A 196 -6.54 10.00 -2.90
CA PRO A 196 -5.48 9.62 -1.97
C PRO A 196 -6.04 9.52 -0.52
N PRO A 197 -5.49 8.63 0.33
CA PRO A 197 -5.87 8.55 1.73
C PRO A 197 -5.64 9.86 2.49
N VAL A 198 -6.60 10.24 3.34
CA VAL A 198 -6.66 11.57 4.00
C VAL A 198 -5.46 11.86 4.91
N HIS A 199 -4.75 10.83 5.36
CA HIS A 199 -3.56 10.98 6.21
C HIS A 199 -2.29 11.39 5.43
N GLY A 200 -2.26 11.23 4.09
CA GLY A 200 -1.20 11.68 3.18
C GLY A 200 0.09 10.82 3.14
N LEU A 201 0.03 9.53 3.49
CA LEU A 201 1.22 8.66 3.70
C LEU A 201 1.19 7.38 2.83
N ARG A 202 0.27 7.29 1.87
CA ARG A 202 0.01 6.12 1.02
C ARG A 202 -0.48 6.60 -0.34
N HIS A 203 -0.23 5.80 -1.38
CA HIS A 203 -0.68 6.10 -2.74
C HIS A 203 -2.21 5.91 -2.88
N PRO A 204 -2.83 6.51 -3.91
CA PRO A 204 -4.20 6.19 -4.27
C PRO A 204 -4.35 4.72 -4.69
N GLN A 205 -5.57 4.20 -4.55
CA GLN A 205 -5.87 2.77 -4.67
C GLN A 205 -5.58 2.17 -6.06
N ILE A 206 -5.59 2.99 -7.12
CA ILE A 206 -5.16 2.60 -8.47
C ILE A 206 -3.71 2.08 -8.49
N PHE A 207 -2.83 2.63 -7.63
CA PHE A 207 -1.47 2.13 -7.48
C PHE A 207 -1.49 0.68 -7.02
N TYR A 208 -2.18 0.37 -5.93
CA TYR A 208 -2.22 -0.99 -5.38
C TYR A 208 -2.89 -1.99 -6.34
N TYR A 209 -3.90 -1.56 -7.10
CA TYR A 209 -4.53 -2.37 -8.15
C TYR A 209 -3.58 -2.73 -9.31
N GLY A 210 -2.65 -1.84 -9.67
CA GLY A 210 -1.62 -2.05 -10.69
C GLY A 210 -0.27 -2.58 -10.17
N HIS A 211 -0.01 -2.48 -8.87
CA HIS A 211 1.27 -2.86 -8.26
C HIS A 211 1.40 -4.39 -8.07
N THR A 212 0.36 -5.07 -7.61
CA THR A 212 0.42 -6.54 -7.45
C THR A 212 0.71 -7.29 -8.76
N PRO A 213 0.07 -7.01 -9.92
CA PRO A 213 0.43 -7.64 -11.20
C PRO A 213 1.86 -7.29 -11.65
N CYS A 214 2.30 -6.04 -11.44
CA CYS A 214 3.66 -5.60 -11.78
C CYS A 214 4.72 -6.41 -11.03
N LEU A 215 4.50 -6.72 -9.75
CA LEU A 215 5.46 -7.53 -8.99
C LEU A 215 5.62 -8.95 -9.56
N TYR A 216 4.54 -9.62 -9.98
CA TYR A 216 4.66 -10.94 -10.62
C TYR A 216 5.57 -10.89 -11.85
N VAL A 217 5.36 -9.92 -12.75
CA VAL A 217 6.19 -9.76 -13.96
C VAL A 217 7.65 -9.50 -13.57
N ASN A 218 7.89 -8.53 -12.70
CA ASN A 218 9.24 -8.14 -12.27
C ASN A 218 10.00 -9.30 -11.60
N LYS A 219 9.37 -10.07 -10.72
CA LYS A 219 10.03 -11.21 -10.04
C LYS A 219 10.23 -12.39 -10.98
N LEU A 220 9.32 -12.66 -11.91
CA LEU A 220 9.51 -13.70 -12.93
C LEU A 220 10.61 -13.35 -13.95
N ILE A 221 10.82 -12.05 -14.25
CA ILE A 221 11.98 -11.60 -15.04
C ILE A 221 13.27 -11.81 -14.25
N VAL A 222 13.33 -11.39 -12.98
CA VAL A 222 14.52 -11.59 -12.11
C VAL A 222 14.85 -13.07 -11.89
N ALA A 223 13.84 -13.95 -11.83
CA ALA A 223 14.01 -15.40 -11.76
C ALA A 223 14.38 -16.06 -13.09
N GLY A 224 14.51 -15.31 -14.19
CA GLY A 224 14.87 -15.81 -15.53
C GLY A 224 13.76 -16.58 -16.24
N ILE A 225 12.51 -16.48 -15.77
CA ILE A 225 11.33 -17.18 -16.31
C ILE A 225 10.71 -16.38 -17.46
N LEU A 226 10.55 -15.07 -17.27
CA LEU A 226 10.16 -14.13 -18.32
C LEU A 226 11.40 -13.42 -18.85
N LYS A 227 11.37 -13.08 -20.15
CA LYS A 227 12.47 -12.36 -20.82
C LYS A 227 12.19 -10.88 -21.05
N GLU A 228 10.91 -10.53 -21.10
CA GLU A 228 10.42 -9.21 -21.49
C GLU A 228 9.23 -8.80 -20.59
N PRO A 229 9.02 -7.49 -20.39
CA PRO A 229 7.87 -6.94 -19.67
C PRO A 229 6.54 -7.24 -20.38
N VAL A 230 5.41 -7.23 -19.65
CA VAL A 230 4.07 -7.39 -20.24
C VAL A 230 3.53 -6.04 -20.71
N ASP A 231 3.76 -4.98 -19.93
CA ASP A 231 3.58 -3.59 -20.32
C ASP A 231 4.63 -2.72 -19.64
N ALA A 232 5.72 -2.42 -20.36
CA ALA A 232 6.88 -1.70 -19.82
C ALA A 232 6.53 -0.31 -19.24
N TYR A 233 5.50 0.36 -19.77
CA TYR A 233 5.08 1.65 -19.24
C TYR A 233 4.38 1.50 -17.89
N LEU A 234 3.35 0.64 -17.83
CA LEU A 234 2.61 0.39 -16.60
C LEU A 234 3.50 -0.20 -15.51
N GLU A 235 4.44 -1.08 -15.89
CA GLU A 235 5.42 -1.63 -14.95
C GLU A 235 6.32 -0.54 -14.37
N SER A 236 6.88 0.37 -15.19
CA SER A 236 7.73 1.47 -14.69
C SER A 236 7.06 2.44 -13.71
N ILE A 237 5.72 2.61 -13.78
CA ILE A 237 5.01 3.50 -12.86
C ILE A 237 4.58 2.76 -11.58
N PHE A 238 4.24 1.48 -11.69
CA PHE A 238 3.80 0.64 -10.58
C PHE A 238 4.93 -0.09 -9.84
N GLU A 239 6.16 -0.18 -10.37
CA GLU A 239 7.23 -1.01 -9.78
C GLU A 239 7.79 -0.52 -8.44
N VAL A 240 7.75 0.79 -8.18
CA VAL A 240 8.25 1.38 -6.91
C VAL A 240 7.06 1.74 -6.01
N GLY A 241 6.96 1.09 -4.86
CA GLY A 241 6.06 1.45 -3.76
C GLY A 241 6.65 2.50 -2.82
N VAL A 242 5.96 2.77 -1.71
CA VAL A 242 6.40 3.76 -0.71
C VAL A 242 7.60 3.22 0.07
N ASP A 243 8.77 3.85 -0.08
CA ASP A 243 9.95 3.54 0.73
C ASP A 243 9.79 4.15 2.14
N GLU A 244 9.79 3.31 3.18
CA GLU A 244 9.63 3.72 4.57
C GLU A 244 10.75 4.65 5.07
N MET A 245 11.93 4.60 4.44
CA MET A 245 13.09 5.46 4.73
C MET A 245 13.05 6.78 3.95
N LEU A 246 12.19 6.88 2.93
CA LEU A 246 11.95 8.07 2.12
C LEU A 246 10.46 8.40 2.13
N TRP A 247 9.98 8.84 3.30
CA TRP A 247 8.63 9.39 3.52
C TRP A 247 8.19 10.52 2.56
N ASP A 248 9.12 11.05 1.78
CA ASP A 248 8.95 12.07 0.75
C ASP A 248 8.73 11.48 -0.67
N ASP A 249 8.80 10.16 -0.90
CA ASP A 249 8.51 9.55 -2.23
C ASP A 249 6.99 9.48 -2.55
N MET A 250 6.21 10.35 -1.91
CA MET A 250 4.80 10.60 -2.22
C MET A 250 4.61 11.45 -3.49
N HIS A 251 5.70 12.00 -4.06
CA HIS A 251 5.72 12.78 -5.32
C HIS A 251 5.02 12.08 -6.50
N LYS A 252 4.88 10.75 -6.49
CA LYS A 252 4.09 10.02 -7.49
C LYS A 252 2.59 10.35 -7.49
N ASN A 253 2.03 10.92 -6.42
CA ASN A 253 0.62 11.27 -6.38
C ASN A 253 0.26 12.39 -7.38
N ASP A 254 1.23 13.19 -7.81
CA ASP A 254 1.07 14.32 -8.73
C ASP A 254 1.01 13.88 -10.22
N MET A 255 0.96 12.56 -10.47
CA MET A 255 0.88 12.00 -11.82
C MET A 255 -0.55 11.85 -12.34
N VAL A 256 -0.66 11.82 -13.67
CA VAL A 256 -1.86 11.29 -14.34
C VAL A 256 -1.76 9.76 -14.35
N TRP A 257 -2.56 9.11 -13.51
CA TRP A 257 -2.67 7.67 -13.43
C TRP A 257 -3.34 7.08 -14.68
N PRO A 258 -3.02 5.82 -15.06
CA PRO A 258 -3.78 5.10 -16.07
C PRO A 258 -5.22 4.88 -15.60
N THR A 259 -6.14 4.77 -16.55
CA THR A 259 -7.56 4.54 -16.25
C THR A 259 -7.78 3.17 -15.58
N VAL A 260 -8.85 3.05 -14.78
CA VAL A 260 -9.26 1.75 -14.19
C VAL A 260 -9.40 0.66 -15.27
N ALA A 261 -9.83 1.03 -16.48
CA ALA A 261 -9.93 0.12 -17.62
C ALA A 261 -8.55 -0.33 -18.15
N GLU A 262 -7.59 0.58 -18.30
CA GLU A 262 -6.21 0.25 -18.71
C GLU A 262 -5.52 -0.65 -17.67
N VAL A 263 -5.64 -0.35 -16.37
CA VAL A 263 -5.06 -1.18 -15.30
C VAL A 263 -5.72 -2.56 -15.22
N ARG A 264 -7.04 -2.65 -15.43
CA ARG A 264 -7.76 -3.94 -15.50
C ARG A 264 -7.36 -4.77 -16.72
N GLU A 265 -7.13 -4.15 -17.88
CA GLU A 265 -6.61 -4.86 -19.06
C GLU A 265 -5.16 -5.32 -18.84
N TYR A 266 -4.33 -4.52 -18.16
CA TYR A 266 -2.99 -4.95 -17.75
C TYR A 266 -3.03 -6.16 -16.81
N ARG A 267 -3.87 -6.12 -15.77
CA ARG A 267 -4.15 -7.26 -14.89
C ARG A 267 -4.51 -8.51 -15.70
N ARG A 268 -5.44 -8.42 -16.66
CA ARG A 268 -5.84 -9.54 -17.54
C ARG A 268 -4.67 -10.15 -18.32
N LYS A 269 -3.78 -9.32 -18.88
CA LYS A 269 -2.58 -9.80 -19.58
C LYS A 269 -1.64 -10.53 -18.62
N VAL A 270 -1.37 -9.96 -17.44
CA VAL A 270 -0.50 -10.57 -16.43
C VAL A 270 -1.08 -11.88 -15.90
N TYR A 271 -2.38 -11.94 -15.58
CA TYR A 271 -3.05 -13.17 -15.15
C TYR A 271 -2.85 -14.31 -16.15
N LYS A 272 -3.02 -14.00 -17.45
CA LYS A 272 -2.79 -14.97 -18.52
C LYS A 272 -1.34 -15.44 -18.56
N VAL A 273 -0.37 -14.53 -18.52
CA VAL A 273 1.07 -14.86 -18.54
C VAL A 273 1.47 -15.70 -17.33
N VAL A 274 1.02 -15.34 -16.12
CA VAL A 274 1.31 -16.11 -14.89
C VAL A 274 0.64 -17.48 -14.93
N SER A 275 -0.61 -17.58 -15.40
CA SER A 275 -1.28 -18.88 -15.60
C SER A 275 -0.59 -19.73 -16.66
N GLU A 276 -0.08 -19.15 -17.74
CA GLU A 276 0.69 -19.88 -18.77
C GLU A 276 2.04 -20.38 -18.23
N VAL A 277 2.71 -19.62 -17.36
CA VAL A 277 3.89 -20.07 -16.61
C VAL A 277 3.52 -21.23 -15.68
N ILE A 278 2.48 -21.09 -14.87
CA ILE A 278 2.03 -22.14 -13.93
C ILE A 278 1.60 -23.39 -14.70
N ALA A 279 0.94 -23.27 -15.86
CA ALA A 279 0.48 -24.41 -16.65
C ALA A 279 1.61 -25.16 -17.38
N ASN A 280 2.64 -24.45 -17.88
CA ASN A 280 3.58 -25.03 -18.85
C ASN A 280 5.05 -25.09 -18.39
N HIS A 281 5.47 -24.32 -17.37
CA HIS A 281 6.88 -24.26 -17.00
C HIS A 281 7.36 -25.62 -16.44
N PRO A 282 8.51 -26.17 -16.87
CA PRO A 282 9.00 -27.47 -16.42
C PRO A 282 9.38 -27.50 -14.93
N GLY A 283 9.67 -26.35 -14.33
CA GLY A 283 9.86 -26.24 -12.87
C GLY A 283 8.60 -26.50 -12.04
N LEU A 284 7.44 -26.79 -12.63
CA LEU A 284 6.24 -27.29 -11.94
C LEU A 284 5.74 -28.61 -12.56
N ASP A 285 6.59 -29.35 -13.28
CA ASP A 285 6.22 -30.65 -13.86
C ASP A 285 6.09 -31.72 -12.77
N ASP A 286 4.86 -31.87 -12.28
CA ASP A 286 4.48 -32.81 -11.23
C ASP A 286 4.02 -34.18 -11.76
N LYS A 287 4.24 -34.46 -13.05
CA LYS A 287 3.74 -35.67 -13.75
C LYS A 287 2.23 -35.89 -13.60
N GLY A 288 1.44 -34.82 -13.59
CA GLY A 288 -0.02 -34.91 -13.42
C GLY A 288 -0.44 -35.14 -11.97
N GLY A 289 0.41 -34.78 -11.01
CA GLY A 289 0.23 -34.97 -9.57
C GLY A 289 0.87 -36.24 -9.01
N GLU A 290 1.43 -37.12 -9.85
CA GLU A 290 2.11 -38.35 -9.42
C GLU A 290 3.46 -38.08 -8.73
N SER A 291 4.11 -36.95 -9.06
CA SER A 291 5.43 -36.58 -8.53
C SER A 291 5.47 -35.11 -8.12
N PRO A 292 4.91 -34.74 -6.94
CA PRO A 292 4.85 -33.34 -6.51
C PRO A 292 6.23 -32.67 -6.40
N VAL A 293 6.29 -31.37 -6.68
CA VAL A 293 7.55 -30.62 -6.82
C VAL A 293 7.99 -30.02 -5.49
N SER A 294 9.31 -29.94 -5.27
CA SER A 294 9.91 -29.22 -4.16
C SER A 294 10.41 -27.84 -4.61
N VAL A 295 9.75 -26.77 -4.15
CA VAL A 295 10.05 -25.37 -4.46
C VAL A 295 10.71 -24.71 -3.24
N GLY A 296 12.03 -24.80 -3.15
CA GLY A 296 12.85 -24.10 -2.16
C GLY A 296 13.38 -22.74 -2.64
N TRP A 297 14.21 -22.11 -1.81
CA TRP A 297 14.80 -20.78 -2.08
C TRP A 297 15.56 -20.67 -3.41
N ASP A 298 16.34 -21.69 -3.78
CA ASP A 298 17.13 -21.71 -5.02
C ASP A 298 16.30 -22.12 -6.25
N HIS A 299 15.02 -22.44 -6.07
CA HIS A 299 14.13 -22.88 -7.15
C HIS A 299 13.39 -21.68 -7.76
N PRO A 300 13.42 -21.45 -9.08
CA PRO A 300 12.98 -20.18 -9.67
C PRO A 300 11.46 -19.95 -9.54
N MET A 301 10.66 -21.00 -9.30
CA MET A 301 9.23 -20.86 -8.99
C MET A 301 8.94 -20.29 -7.60
N TRP A 302 9.96 -20.11 -6.73
CA TRP A 302 9.83 -19.34 -5.49
C TRP A 302 9.31 -17.91 -5.73
N ALA A 303 9.61 -17.34 -6.91
CA ALA A 303 9.10 -16.05 -7.35
C ALA A 303 7.56 -15.99 -7.50
N LEU A 304 6.90 -17.12 -7.77
CA LEU A 304 5.43 -17.18 -7.81
C LEU A 304 4.84 -17.03 -6.41
N PHE A 305 5.36 -17.80 -5.44
CA PHE A 305 4.94 -17.74 -4.05
C PHE A 305 5.25 -16.38 -3.40
N MET A 306 6.39 -15.77 -3.75
CA MET A 306 6.67 -14.37 -3.41
C MET A 306 5.58 -13.42 -3.93
N GLY A 307 5.10 -13.62 -5.16
CA GLY A 307 4.00 -12.84 -5.72
C GLY A 307 2.67 -13.05 -4.99
N PHE A 308 2.33 -14.30 -4.67
CA PHE A 308 1.08 -14.63 -3.97
C PHE A 308 1.05 -14.00 -2.55
N GLU A 309 2.12 -14.16 -1.78
CA GLU A 309 2.20 -13.61 -0.41
C GLU A 309 2.34 -12.08 -0.40
N HIS A 310 3.01 -11.50 -1.40
CA HIS A 310 3.02 -10.05 -1.59
C HIS A 310 1.61 -9.50 -1.90
N GLU A 311 0.83 -10.22 -2.71
CA GLU A 311 -0.56 -9.86 -3.00
C GLU A 311 -1.43 -9.93 -1.72
N ALA A 312 -1.13 -10.83 -0.77
CA ALA A 312 -1.76 -10.86 0.56
C ALA A 312 -1.39 -9.63 1.43
N ILE A 313 -0.13 -9.18 1.43
CA ILE A 313 0.28 -7.93 2.11
C ILE A 313 -0.46 -6.72 1.54
N HIS A 314 -0.62 -6.67 0.21
CA HIS A 314 -1.35 -5.60 -0.46
C HIS A 314 -2.87 -5.69 -0.31
N LEU A 315 -3.42 -6.90 -0.14
CA LEU A 315 -4.80 -7.10 0.25
C LEU A 315 -5.07 -6.48 1.63
N GLU A 316 -4.24 -6.78 2.64
CA GLU A 316 -4.37 -6.18 3.97
C GLU A 316 -4.25 -4.66 3.91
N THR A 317 -3.16 -4.16 3.30
CA THR A 317 -2.88 -2.72 3.14
C THR A 317 -4.06 -2.00 2.49
N SER A 318 -4.58 -2.53 1.38
CA SER A 318 -5.73 -1.94 0.68
C SER A 318 -6.97 -2.02 1.57
N SER A 319 -7.25 -3.15 2.24
CA SER A 319 -8.43 -3.34 3.08
C SER A 319 -8.52 -2.39 4.29
N VAL A 320 -7.38 -1.89 4.78
CA VAL A 320 -7.32 -0.83 5.80
C VAL A 320 -7.71 0.51 5.18
N LEU A 321 -7.08 0.86 4.06
CA LEU A 321 -7.34 2.12 3.34
C LEU A 321 -8.79 2.21 2.79
N PHE A 322 -9.43 1.09 2.46
CA PHE A 322 -10.86 1.02 2.10
C PHE A 322 -11.78 1.52 3.23
N ARG A 323 -11.36 1.44 4.49
CA ARG A 323 -12.14 1.93 5.65
C ARG A 323 -12.07 3.46 5.79
N GLU A 324 -11.08 4.09 5.16
CA GLU A 324 -10.95 5.55 5.08
C GLU A 324 -11.67 6.14 3.86
N THR A 325 -12.06 5.31 2.90
CA THR A 325 -12.81 5.75 1.71
C THR A 325 -14.22 6.19 2.09
N PRO A 326 -14.70 7.36 1.61
CA PRO A 326 -16.08 7.81 1.85
C PRO A 326 -17.12 6.76 1.45
N VAL A 327 -18.07 6.47 2.36
CA VAL A 327 -19.05 5.37 2.22
C VAL A 327 -19.87 5.43 0.91
N HIS A 328 -20.13 6.62 0.36
CA HIS A 328 -20.86 6.78 -0.90
C HIS A 328 -20.07 6.34 -2.15
N LEU A 329 -18.75 6.13 -2.02
CA LEU A 329 -17.88 5.56 -3.05
C LEU A 329 -17.71 4.04 -2.90
N MET A 330 -18.43 3.42 -1.95
CA MET A 330 -18.34 2.00 -1.61
C MET A 330 -19.61 1.24 -1.98
N GLN A 331 -19.44 -0.03 -2.31
CA GLN A 331 -20.49 -1.04 -2.41
C GLN A 331 -20.03 -2.34 -1.72
N VAL A 332 -20.94 -3.28 -1.51
CA VAL A 332 -20.66 -4.55 -0.81
C VAL A 332 -20.81 -5.73 -1.80
N PRO A 333 -19.71 -6.23 -2.40
CA PRO A 333 -19.70 -7.43 -3.22
C PRO A 333 -20.24 -8.64 -2.47
N GLN A 334 -21.03 -9.48 -3.15
CA GLN A 334 -21.63 -10.67 -2.56
C GLN A 334 -20.59 -11.63 -1.94
N ALA A 335 -19.41 -11.72 -2.55
CA ALA A 335 -18.32 -12.60 -2.13
C ALA A 335 -17.48 -12.06 -0.94
N TRP A 336 -17.78 -10.87 -0.42
CA TRP A 336 -17.17 -10.42 0.84
C TRP A 336 -17.59 -11.30 2.02
N PRO A 337 -16.73 -11.43 3.05
CA PRO A 337 -17.12 -12.07 4.30
C PRO A 337 -18.34 -11.34 4.89
N LYS A 338 -19.28 -12.08 5.48
CA LYS A 338 -20.36 -11.48 6.26
C LYS A 338 -19.78 -10.72 7.45
N LEU A 339 -20.49 -9.68 7.88
CA LEU A 339 -20.16 -9.00 9.13
C LEU A 339 -20.18 -10.01 10.28
N HIS A 340 -19.27 -9.85 11.23
CA HIS A 340 -19.23 -10.70 12.41
C HIS A 340 -20.54 -10.54 13.21
N PRO A 341 -21.14 -11.61 13.79
CA PRO A 341 -22.44 -11.51 14.47
C PRO A 341 -22.55 -10.46 15.59
N THR A 342 -21.43 -9.95 16.10
CA THR A 342 -21.41 -8.81 17.04
C THR A 342 -21.85 -7.49 16.42
N SER A 343 -21.87 -7.33 15.08
CA SER A 343 -22.36 -6.13 14.40
C SER A 343 -23.87 -5.94 14.52
N GLU A 344 -24.61 -7.01 14.79
CA GLU A 344 -26.08 -7.00 14.96
C GLU A 344 -26.50 -6.67 16.40
N ARG A 345 -25.54 -6.45 17.31
CA ARG A 345 -25.83 -6.08 18.70
C ARG A 345 -26.50 -4.71 18.76
N PRO A 346 -27.50 -4.51 19.66
CA PRO A 346 -28.09 -3.19 19.88
C PRO A 346 -27.03 -2.17 20.32
N LYS A 347 -27.30 -0.88 20.11
CA LYS A 347 -26.36 0.22 20.40
C LYS A 347 -25.75 0.07 21.80
N GLY A 348 -24.42 0.07 21.85
CA GLY A 348 -23.66 -0.15 23.08
C GLY A 348 -23.81 0.98 24.11
N ASN A 349 -23.42 0.66 25.34
CA ASN A 349 -23.36 1.58 26.46
C ASN A 349 -22.38 2.75 26.19
N SER A 350 -22.79 4.00 26.45
CA SER A 350 -21.91 5.18 26.33
C SER A 350 -20.93 5.34 27.50
N HIS A 351 -21.09 4.55 28.56
CA HIS A 351 -20.25 4.50 29.75
C HIS A 351 -19.93 3.04 30.08
N PRO A 352 -19.15 2.34 29.24
CA PRO A 352 -18.90 0.91 29.38
C PRO A 352 -18.31 0.55 30.75
N GLN A 353 -18.88 -0.47 31.39
CA GLN A 353 -18.42 -1.01 32.67
C GLN A 353 -17.63 -2.30 32.46
N GLU A 354 -16.53 -2.45 33.20
CA GLU A 354 -15.79 -3.71 33.24
C GLU A 354 -16.66 -4.81 33.88
N VAL A 355 -16.44 -6.07 33.48
CA VAL A 355 -17.26 -7.26 33.80
C VAL A 355 -18.65 -7.28 33.15
N GLU A 356 -19.34 -6.14 33.03
CA GLU A 356 -20.67 -6.06 32.40
C GLU A 356 -20.60 -5.94 30.87
N ASP A 357 -19.90 -4.93 30.34
CA ASP A 357 -19.82 -4.64 28.90
C ASP A 357 -18.58 -5.29 28.23
N PHE A 358 -17.50 -5.49 28.99
CA PHE A 358 -16.24 -6.07 28.54
C PHE A 358 -15.53 -6.85 29.67
N PRO A 359 -14.76 -7.91 29.37
CA PRO A 359 -14.13 -8.73 30.41
C PRO A 359 -13.01 -7.98 31.14
N MET A 360 -12.86 -8.24 32.44
CA MET A 360 -11.65 -7.85 33.19
C MET A 360 -10.42 -8.52 32.58
N ASN A 361 -9.42 -7.72 32.21
CA ASN A 361 -8.27 -8.18 31.45
C ASN A 361 -7.10 -8.58 32.37
N GLU A 362 -7.10 -9.84 32.82
CA GLU A 362 -6.09 -10.33 33.76
C GLU A 362 -4.68 -10.37 33.16
N MET A 363 -3.67 -10.03 33.98
CA MET A 363 -2.25 -10.15 33.63
C MET A 363 -1.75 -11.55 33.97
N LEU A 364 -1.44 -12.34 32.95
CA LEU A 364 -0.92 -13.69 33.09
C LEU A 364 0.62 -13.66 33.23
N PRO A 365 1.21 -14.35 34.22
CA PRO A 365 2.66 -14.45 34.36
C PRO A 365 3.24 -15.34 33.25
N VAL A 366 4.34 -14.88 32.66
CA VAL A 366 5.15 -15.61 31.68
C VAL A 366 6.53 -15.82 32.29
N ALA A 367 6.85 -17.08 32.58
CA ALA A 367 8.14 -17.45 33.13
C ALA A 367 9.26 -17.18 32.12
N GLY A 368 10.34 -16.56 32.59
CA GLY A 368 11.51 -16.23 31.79
C GLY A 368 12.22 -17.48 31.26
N CYS A 369 12.63 -17.42 30.01
CA CYS A 369 13.25 -18.55 29.34
C CYS A 369 14.18 -18.11 28.20
N ALA A 370 14.96 -19.06 27.69
CA ALA A 370 15.70 -18.88 26.46
C ALA A 370 14.76 -19.08 25.27
N VAL A 371 14.42 -17.99 24.58
CA VAL A 371 13.63 -18.01 23.35
C VAL A 371 14.57 -18.12 22.15
N GLU A 372 14.21 -18.98 21.21
CA GLU A 372 14.90 -19.11 19.93
C GLU A 372 14.00 -18.59 18.81
N LEU A 373 14.53 -17.68 18.01
CA LEU A 373 13.86 -17.03 16.88
C LEU A 373 14.58 -17.40 15.59
N GLY A 374 13.81 -17.58 14.52
CA GLY A 374 14.31 -17.87 13.18
C GLY A 374 13.65 -19.10 12.56
N LYS A 375 13.15 -18.93 11.34
CA LYS A 375 12.56 -19.98 10.51
C LYS A 375 13.66 -20.90 9.95
N PRO A 376 13.54 -22.23 10.07
CA PRO A 376 14.42 -23.17 9.39
C PRO A 376 14.43 -22.94 7.87
N ARG A 377 15.57 -23.12 7.20
CA ARG A 377 15.66 -22.95 5.73
C ARG A 377 14.87 -24.00 4.96
N ASP A 378 14.67 -25.16 5.54
CA ASP A 378 13.85 -26.28 5.08
C ASP A 378 12.42 -26.24 5.67
N TYR A 379 11.95 -25.09 6.14
CA TYR A 379 10.56 -24.94 6.53
C TYR A 379 9.66 -25.07 5.27
N PRO A 380 8.63 -25.93 5.26
CA PRO A 380 7.92 -26.34 4.05
C PRO A 380 6.91 -25.32 3.49
N SER A 381 7.10 -24.03 3.76
CA SER A 381 6.21 -22.95 3.35
C SER A 381 7.02 -21.78 2.80
N TYR A 382 6.39 -20.86 2.07
CA TYR A 382 7.03 -19.58 1.77
C TYR A 382 7.35 -18.84 3.08
N GLY A 383 8.39 -18.02 3.06
CA GLY A 383 8.70 -17.07 4.12
C GLY A 383 9.50 -15.89 3.57
N TRP A 384 9.33 -14.73 4.20
CA TRP A 384 10.12 -13.55 3.95
C TRP A 384 11.54 -13.70 4.51
N ASP A 385 12.52 -13.07 3.88
CA ASP A 385 13.94 -13.18 4.24
C ASP A 385 14.23 -12.81 5.71
N ASN A 386 13.49 -11.86 6.26
CA ASN A 386 13.52 -11.43 7.65
C ASN A 386 13.01 -12.48 8.68
N GLU A 387 12.30 -13.53 8.25
CA GLU A 387 11.85 -14.62 9.12
C GLU A 387 13.00 -15.60 9.43
N TYR A 388 14.02 -15.67 8.58
CA TYR A 388 15.08 -16.68 8.63
C TYR A 388 16.31 -16.20 9.42
N GLY A 389 17.23 -17.14 9.63
CA GLY A 389 18.41 -16.97 10.48
C GLY A 389 18.22 -17.70 11.80
N HIS A 390 19.03 -17.34 12.81
CA HIS A 390 18.88 -17.87 14.15
C HIS A 390 19.32 -16.82 15.17
N ARG A 391 18.46 -16.55 16.16
CA ARG A 391 18.74 -15.65 17.27
C ARG A 391 18.21 -16.27 18.56
N LYS A 392 19.10 -16.46 19.54
CA LYS A 392 18.74 -16.85 20.90
C LYS A 392 18.71 -15.61 21.80
N VAL A 393 17.65 -15.47 22.58
CA VAL A 393 17.45 -14.35 23.52
C VAL A 393 17.03 -14.92 24.87
N GLN A 394 17.64 -14.43 25.95
CA GLN A 394 17.14 -14.69 27.29
C GLN A 394 16.07 -13.65 27.61
N VAL A 395 14.84 -14.12 27.82
CA VAL A 395 13.70 -13.28 28.19
C VAL A 395 13.51 -13.42 29.71
N PRO A 396 13.50 -12.34 30.50
CA PRO A 396 13.23 -12.40 31.93
C PRO A 396 11.75 -12.72 32.21
N ASP A 397 11.42 -13.05 33.46
CA ASP A 397 10.02 -13.14 33.91
C ASP A 397 9.28 -11.83 33.60
N PHE A 398 8.06 -11.94 33.07
CA PHE A 398 7.18 -10.80 32.83
C PHE A 398 5.71 -11.22 32.97
N SER A 399 4.79 -10.28 32.73
CA SER A 399 3.36 -10.60 32.61
C SER A 399 2.79 -9.97 31.35
N ALA A 400 1.84 -10.66 30.71
CA ALA A 400 1.11 -10.18 29.53
C ALA A 400 -0.40 -10.20 29.82
N SER A 401 -1.15 -9.26 29.24
CA SER A 401 -2.60 -9.28 29.34
C SER A 401 -3.17 -10.48 28.59
N LYS A 402 -4.18 -11.14 29.17
CA LYS A 402 -4.84 -12.31 28.57
C LYS A 402 -5.52 -11.99 27.24
N TYR A 403 -6.04 -10.76 27.13
CA TYR A 403 -6.68 -10.23 25.93
C TYR A 403 -5.97 -8.97 25.44
N MET A 404 -6.17 -8.62 24.18
CA MET A 404 -5.85 -7.28 23.68
C MET A 404 -6.73 -6.25 24.39
N ILE A 405 -6.21 -5.03 24.56
CA ILE A 405 -6.96 -3.90 25.15
C ILE A 405 -8.26 -3.68 24.37
N THR A 406 -9.38 -3.74 25.10
CA THR A 406 -10.72 -3.57 24.56
C THR A 406 -11.07 -2.09 24.34
N ASN A 407 -12.11 -1.84 23.54
CA ASN A 407 -12.68 -0.48 23.42
C ASN A 407 -13.18 0.08 24.76
N GLY A 408 -13.57 -0.78 25.72
CA GLY A 408 -14.01 -0.36 27.05
C GLY A 408 -12.86 0.16 27.91
N GLU A 409 -11.78 -0.61 28.04
CA GLU A 409 -10.53 -0.18 28.68
C GLU A 409 -9.98 1.11 28.04
N PHE A 410 -10.00 1.18 26.71
CA PHE A 410 -9.52 2.37 25.99
C PHE A 410 -10.44 3.60 26.19
N TRP A 411 -11.74 3.39 26.36
CA TRP A 411 -12.68 4.44 26.73
C TRP A 411 -12.39 4.99 28.14
N HIS A 412 -12.07 4.13 29.12
CA HIS A 412 -11.63 4.59 30.45
C HIS A 412 -10.37 5.46 30.37
N PHE A 413 -9.39 5.09 29.53
CA PHE A 413 -8.19 5.91 29.28
C PHE A 413 -8.55 7.29 28.69
N ILE A 414 -9.44 7.38 27.69
CA ILE A 414 -9.87 8.65 27.10
C ILE A 414 -10.61 9.52 28.13
N SER A 415 -11.57 8.93 28.86
CA SER A 415 -12.40 9.60 29.85
C SER A 415 -11.56 10.16 31.01
N ALA A 416 -10.61 9.38 31.52
CA ALA A 416 -9.63 9.82 32.52
C ALA A 416 -8.64 10.89 32.01
N GLY A 417 -8.70 11.25 30.73
CA GLY A 417 -7.87 12.30 30.14
C GLY A 417 -6.51 11.83 29.66
N GLY A 418 -6.39 10.57 29.23
CA GLY A 418 -5.16 9.99 28.67
C GLY A 418 -4.59 10.80 27.51
N TYR A 419 -5.42 11.21 26.55
CA TYR A 419 -5.04 12.14 25.48
C TYR A 419 -4.73 13.57 25.95
N ARG A 420 -5.10 13.94 27.19
CA ARG A 420 -4.85 15.28 27.76
C ARG A 420 -3.64 15.33 28.71
N THR A 421 -3.02 14.18 29.01
CA THR A 421 -2.02 14.06 30.07
C THR A 421 -0.68 13.60 29.51
N GLU A 422 0.26 14.54 29.34
CA GLU A 422 1.58 14.33 28.73
C GLU A 422 2.39 13.18 29.33
N LYS A 423 2.30 12.95 30.66
CA LYS A 423 3.09 11.92 31.38
C LYS A 423 2.88 10.47 30.92
N TYR A 424 1.85 10.19 30.12
CA TYR A 424 1.57 8.87 29.57
C TYR A 424 2.16 8.65 28.17
N TRP A 425 2.85 9.64 27.60
CA TRP A 425 3.36 9.65 26.24
C TRP A 425 4.88 9.80 26.23
N ALA A 426 5.54 9.19 25.24
CA ALA A 426 6.87 9.61 24.83
C ALA A 426 6.81 11.01 24.18
N GLU A 427 7.94 11.73 24.14
CA GLU A 427 8.02 13.13 23.68
C GLU A 427 7.53 13.30 22.23
N ASP A 428 8.00 12.41 21.34
CA ASP A 428 7.61 12.30 19.94
C ASP A 428 6.14 11.92 19.78
N GLY A 429 5.64 10.95 20.57
CA GLY A 429 4.23 10.58 20.63
C GLY A 429 3.32 11.74 21.06
N TRP A 430 3.74 12.54 22.05
CA TRP A 430 3.01 13.73 22.49
C TRP A 430 3.06 14.86 21.45
N ALA A 431 4.22 15.07 20.80
CA ALA A 431 4.36 16.01 19.69
C ALA A 431 3.43 15.67 18.53
N TRP A 432 3.42 14.40 18.09
CA TRP A 432 2.49 13.89 17.08
C TRP A 432 1.03 14.08 17.48
N ARG A 433 0.68 13.72 18.72
CA ARG A 433 -0.70 13.81 19.24
C ARG A 433 -1.20 15.26 19.27
N LYS A 434 -0.32 16.23 19.62
CA LYS A 434 -0.60 17.66 19.55
C LYS A 434 -0.76 18.13 18.09
N TYR A 435 0.17 17.78 17.21
CA TYR A 435 0.16 18.16 15.79
C TYR A 435 -1.09 17.67 15.05
N ARG A 436 -1.43 16.39 15.19
CA ARG A 436 -2.66 15.79 14.61
C ARG A 436 -3.94 16.14 15.39
N ASN A 437 -3.85 16.84 16.53
CA ASN A 437 -4.96 17.17 17.43
C ASN A 437 -5.82 15.95 17.83
N MET A 438 -5.20 14.79 18.01
CA MET A 438 -5.92 13.54 18.29
C MET A 438 -6.51 13.54 19.70
N LYS A 439 -7.72 12.98 19.82
CA LYS A 439 -8.52 12.95 21.06
C LYS A 439 -9.07 11.56 21.41
N TRP A 440 -9.11 10.66 20.42
CA TRP A 440 -9.65 9.30 20.45
C TRP A 440 -9.14 8.53 19.20
N PRO A 441 -9.37 7.21 19.06
CA PRO A 441 -8.97 6.43 17.89
C PRO A 441 -9.63 6.91 16.60
N PHE A 442 -8.94 6.77 15.46
CA PHE A 442 -9.26 7.48 14.21
C PHE A 442 -10.72 7.41 13.73
N PHE A 443 -11.40 6.26 13.88
CA PHE A 443 -12.78 6.05 13.45
C PHE A 443 -13.85 6.25 14.54
N TRP A 444 -13.50 6.74 15.73
CA TRP A 444 -14.49 7.06 16.75
C TRP A 444 -15.11 8.44 16.48
N GLU A 445 -16.41 8.56 16.71
CA GLU A 445 -17.16 9.83 16.60
C GLU A 445 -17.56 10.34 18.00
N PRO A 446 -17.80 11.66 18.18
CA PRO A 446 -18.09 12.29 19.48
C PRO A 446 -19.43 11.91 20.11
#